data_AF-A0A534ZZF6-F1
#
_entry.id   AF-A0A534ZZF6-F1
#
_cell.length_a   1.000
_cell.length_b   1.000
_cell.length_c   1.000
_cell.angle_alpha   90.00
_cell.angle_beta   90.00
_cell.angle_gamma   90.00
#
_symmetry.space_group_name_H-M   'P 1'
#
loop_
_entity.id
_entity.type
_entity.pdbx_description
1 polymer ?
#
loop_
_entity_poly.entity_id
_entity_poly.type
_entity_poly.pdbx_seq_one_letter_code
_entity_poly.pdbx_strand_id
1 'polypeptide(L)'
;MGKTELNVTDPAYDLASAILHFRLSPAEEQALLHQYRERSGDRQVEDRLFFQKLLAGTAARVAALDNLRDPRLRHRHPEFNCAYIEAWEFLTAQAARFCGARCRPEEPPRWRSPLLVMDVDGVLDKQIFGFPTTTAAGIEALRLLHAHGVALALNTARTLSDVQEYCRAYGLVGGVAEYGSVAWDAVSGRTRVLVSPESRDEMHRLAEALRRLPGVFLNDHYQHSLRAYTYERGRTVPLPTALVQGLVSDLRLPHLAVHQTYLDTTVLAAETDKGKGLLALLELAGGEGLETIAIGDSEPDLPMFRVVGRSFAPSHMSGRGIARLLGCKIAPRSYQGGLLSAARSIVHPGGGTCPRCAGERRPPGLWWELLEAADRHPLALLVRAMADPRALEAFRR
;
A
#
# COMPACT_ATOMS: atom_id res chain seq x y z
N MET A 1 18.25 -14.80 -29.49
CA MET A 1 18.06 -13.44 -28.94
C MET A 1 16.69 -12.95 -29.39
N GLY A 2 15.67 -13.24 -28.58
CA GLY A 2 14.26 -13.03 -28.92
C GLY A 2 13.82 -11.60 -28.60
N LYS A 3 12.85 -11.07 -29.35
CA LYS A 3 12.34 -9.68 -29.31
C LYS A 3 11.66 -9.24 -27.99
N THR A 4 11.83 -9.98 -26.90
CA THR A 4 11.17 -9.75 -25.60
C THR A 4 12.13 -9.65 -24.42
N GLU A 5 13.45 -9.74 -24.63
CA GLU A 5 14.43 -9.52 -23.56
C GLU A 5 14.66 -8.02 -23.33
N LEU A 6 14.59 -7.59 -22.06
CA LEU A 6 14.97 -6.25 -21.65
C LEU A 6 16.47 -6.07 -21.87
N ASN A 7 16.83 -5.35 -22.94
CA ASN A 7 18.22 -5.06 -23.29
C ASN A 7 18.76 -3.90 -22.43
N VAL A 8 18.94 -4.15 -21.13
CA VAL A 8 19.54 -3.20 -20.19
C VAL A 8 21.00 -3.56 -19.99
N THR A 9 21.91 -2.60 -20.22
CA THR A 9 23.36 -2.81 -20.09
C THR A 9 23.96 -2.16 -18.84
N ASP A 10 23.13 -1.51 -18.01
CA ASP A 10 23.56 -0.90 -16.76
C ASP A 10 23.65 -1.95 -15.64
N PRO A 11 24.82 -2.18 -15.02
CA PRO A 11 24.99 -3.16 -13.95
C PRO A 11 24.09 -2.93 -12.72
N ALA A 12 23.57 -1.71 -12.53
CA ALA A 12 22.61 -1.44 -11.47
C ALA A 12 21.29 -2.22 -11.66
N TYR A 13 20.98 -2.64 -12.89
CA TYR A 13 19.88 -3.56 -13.18
C TYR A 13 20.15 -4.96 -12.63
N ASP A 14 21.36 -5.49 -12.81
CA ASP A 14 21.72 -6.81 -12.28
C ASP A 14 21.68 -6.82 -10.76
N LEU A 15 22.14 -5.74 -10.11
CA LEU A 15 22.01 -5.55 -8.66
C LEU A 15 20.55 -5.49 -8.23
N ALA A 16 19.73 -4.69 -8.91
CA ALA A 16 18.30 -4.59 -8.63
C ALA A 16 17.58 -5.94 -8.77
N SER A 17 17.89 -6.68 -9.84
CA SER A 17 17.38 -8.02 -10.11
C SER A 17 17.80 -9.01 -9.03
N ALA A 18 19.07 -8.97 -8.60
CA ALA A 18 19.57 -9.79 -7.50
C ALA A 18 18.85 -9.47 -6.17
N ILE A 19 18.67 -8.19 -5.84
CA ILE A 19 17.96 -7.77 -4.63
C ILE A 19 16.53 -8.33 -4.61
N LEU A 20 15.82 -8.26 -5.75
CA LEU A 20 14.48 -8.81 -5.90
C LEU A 20 14.47 -10.35 -5.77
N HIS A 21 15.23 -11.06 -6.60
CA HIS A 21 15.15 -12.51 -6.70
C HIS A 21 15.75 -13.26 -5.51
N PHE A 22 16.76 -12.69 -4.86
CA PHE A 22 17.30 -13.24 -3.60
C PHE A 22 16.60 -12.69 -2.35
N ARG A 23 15.61 -11.81 -2.52
CA ARG A 23 14.81 -11.20 -1.45
C ARG A 23 15.69 -10.60 -0.34
N LEU A 24 16.71 -9.86 -0.74
CA LEU A 24 17.70 -9.33 0.20
C LEU A 24 17.06 -8.38 1.21
N SER A 25 17.39 -8.58 2.49
CA SER A 25 17.08 -7.63 3.55
C SER A 25 17.82 -6.30 3.33
N PRO A 26 17.41 -5.20 3.99
CA PRO A 26 18.12 -3.92 3.86
C PRO A 26 19.61 -3.99 4.21
N ALA A 27 19.99 -4.84 5.18
CA ALA A 27 21.38 -5.03 5.56
C ALA A 27 22.17 -5.80 4.49
N GLU A 28 21.59 -6.85 3.91
CA GLU A 28 22.20 -7.61 2.82
C GLU A 28 22.31 -6.77 1.53
N GLU A 29 21.29 -5.97 1.23
CA GLU A 29 21.34 -5.00 0.14
C GLU A 29 22.51 -4.02 0.33
N GLN A 30 22.65 -3.41 1.52
CA GLN A 30 23.75 -2.50 1.82
C GLN A 30 25.11 -3.19 1.70
N ALA A 31 25.24 -4.42 2.18
CA ALA A 31 26.45 -5.21 2.06
C ALA A 31 26.81 -5.51 0.59
N LEU A 32 25.82 -5.88 -0.22
CA LEU A 32 25.99 -6.11 -1.66
C LEU A 32 26.46 -4.84 -2.37
N LEU A 33 25.80 -3.70 -2.12
CA LEU A 33 26.15 -2.42 -2.74
C LEU A 33 27.54 -1.95 -2.31
N HIS A 34 27.90 -2.13 -1.04
CA HIS A 34 29.24 -1.81 -0.55
C HIS A 34 30.31 -2.63 -1.29
N GLN A 35 30.15 -3.96 -1.35
CA GLN A 35 31.10 -4.83 -2.06
C GLN A 35 31.17 -4.51 -3.56
N TYR A 36 30.04 -4.22 -4.19
CA TYR A 36 30.01 -3.81 -5.59
C TYR A 36 30.82 -2.53 -5.83
N ARG A 37 30.62 -1.51 -4.99
CA ARG A 37 31.33 -0.22 -5.08
C ARG A 37 32.84 -0.40 -4.91
N GLU A 38 33.26 -1.21 -3.94
CA GLU A 38 34.67 -1.48 -3.68
C GLU A 38 35.36 -2.19 -4.86
N ARG A 39 34.68 -3.16 -5.48
CA ARG A 39 35.27 -3.97 -6.56
C ARG A 39 35.20 -3.30 -7.93
N SER A 40 34.11 -2.59 -8.23
CA SER A 40 33.89 -1.97 -9.55
C SER A 40 34.42 -0.53 -9.65
N GLY A 41 34.57 0.16 -8.52
CA GLY A 41 34.89 1.58 -8.48
C GLY A 41 33.70 2.51 -8.79
N ASP A 42 32.52 1.97 -9.09
CA ASP A 42 31.34 2.75 -9.43
C ASP A 42 30.66 3.33 -8.19
N ARG A 43 30.96 4.59 -7.89
CA ARG A 43 30.44 5.31 -6.73
C ARG A 43 29.03 5.87 -6.92
N GLN A 44 28.48 5.84 -8.14
CA GLN A 44 27.19 6.43 -8.49
C GLN A 44 26.10 5.38 -8.73
N VAL A 45 26.36 4.11 -8.37
CA VAL A 45 25.39 3.02 -8.55
C VAL A 45 24.06 3.28 -7.85
N GLU A 46 24.11 3.89 -6.67
CA GLU A 46 22.92 4.17 -5.85
C GLU A 46 22.00 5.22 -6.48
N ASP A 47 22.57 6.19 -7.23
CA ASP A 47 21.82 7.26 -7.89
C ASP A 47 20.85 6.73 -8.94
N ARG A 48 21.20 5.60 -9.55
CA ARG A 48 20.42 4.93 -10.61
C ARG A 48 19.72 3.66 -10.14
N LEU A 49 20.16 3.07 -9.02
CA LEU A 49 19.62 1.81 -8.49
C LEU A 49 18.11 1.87 -8.29
N PHE A 50 17.57 2.99 -7.77
CA PHE A 50 16.12 3.09 -7.53
C PHE A 50 15.31 2.87 -8.82
N PHE A 51 15.68 3.52 -9.92
CA PHE A 51 14.99 3.31 -11.20
C PHE A 51 15.18 1.90 -11.73
N GLN A 52 16.38 1.32 -11.55
CA GLN A 52 16.64 -0.05 -11.96
C GLN A 52 15.84 -1.07 -11.14
N LYS A 53 15.57 -0.80 -9.86
CA LYS A 53 14.65 -1.59 -9.03
C LYS A 53 13.21 -1.50 -9.53
N LEU A 54 12.74 -0.30 -9.87
CA LEU A 54 11.41 -0.16 -10.46
C LEU A 54 11.30 -0.92 -11.79
N LEU A 55 12.36 -0.88 -12.61
CA LEU A 55 12.41 -1.61 -13.87
C LEU A 55 12.42 -3.12 -13.66
N ALA A 56 13.31 -3.64 -12.80
CA ALA A 56 13.42 -5.07 -12.48
C ALA A 56 12.10 -5.61 -11.90
N GLY A 57 11.49 -4.91 -10.95
CA GLY A 57 10.20 -5.29 -10.39
C GLY A 57 9.07 -5.28 -11.43
N THR A 58 9.02 -4.26 -12.29
CA THR A 58 8.00 -4.18 -13.35
C THR A 58 8.19 -5.31 -14.36
N ALA A 59 9.43 -5.59 -14.77
CA ALA A 59 9.79 -6.66 -15.68
C ALA A 59 9.40 -8.04 -15.12
N ALA A 60 9.77 -8.32 -13.87
CA ALA A 60 9.42 -9.56 -13.19
C ALA A 60 7.90 -9.75 -13.08
N ARG A 61 7.16 -8.68 -12.75
CA ARG A 61 5.70 -8.71 -12.69
C ARG A 61 5.06 -9.02 -14.05
N VAL A 62 5.54 -8.39 -15.13
CA VAL A 62 5.04 -8.65 -16.49
C VAL A 62 5.35 -10.08 -16.91
N ALA A 63 6.59 -10.55 -16.69
CA ALA A 63 6.98 -11.92 -17.00
C ALA A 63 6.13 -12.96 -16.25
N ALA A 64 5.85 -12.72 -14.96
CA ALA A 64 4.99 -13.58 -14.16
C ALA A 64 3.56 -13.66 -14.74
N LEU A 65 2.98 -12.51 -15.10
CA LEU A 65 1.65 -12.45 -15.71
C LEU A 65 1.59 -13.14 -17.08
N ASP A 66 2.61 -12.99 -17.92
CA ASP A 66 2.67 -13.66 -19.22
C ASP A 66 2.77 -15.18 -19.06
N ASN A 67 3.55 -15.66 -18.09
CA ASN A 67 3.65 -17.09 -17.79
C ASN A 67 2.36 -17.66 -17.19
N LEU A 68 1.63 -16.89 -16.37
CA LEU A 68 0.31 -17.27 -15.86
C LEU A 68 -0.75 -17.39 -16.95
N ARG A 69 -0.59 -16.66 -18.06
CA ARG A 69 -1.49 -16.77 -19.23
C ARG A 69 -1.20 -17.98 -20.11
N ASP A 70 0.02 -18.51 -20.09
CA ASP A 70 0.41 -19.65 -20.92
C ASP A 70 -0.19 -20.96 -20.40
N PRO A 71 -1.13 -21.60 -21.12
CA PRO A 71 -1.74 -22.86 -20.67
C PRO A 71 -0.75 -24.01 -20.59
N ARG A 72 0.35 -23.96 -21.36
CA ARG A 72 1.41 -24.99 -21.36
C ARG A 72 2.19 -24.99 -20.05
N LEU A 73 2.22 -23.86 -19.36
CA LEU A 73 2.93 -23.66 -18.11
C LEU A 73 2.04 -23.84 -16.86
N ARG A 74 0.84 -24.41 -17.02
CA ARG A 74 -0.15 -24.55 -15.93
C ARG A 74 0.40 -25.23 -14.67
N HIS A 75 1.27 -26.22 -14.84
CA HIS A 75 1.90 -26.93 -13.72
C HIS A 75 2.83 -26.03 -12.86
N ARG A 76 3.28 -24.89 -13.40
CA ARG A 76 4.15 -23.90 -12.72
C ARG A 76 3.41 -22.61 -12.36
N HIS A 77 2.10 -22.52 -12.61
CA HIS A 77 1.30 -21.34 -12.24
C HIS A 77 1.45 -20.95 -10.76
N PRO A 78 1.57 -21.87 -9.78
CA PRO A 78 1.86 -21.49 -8.40
C PRO A 78 3.16 -20.70 -8.24
N GLU A 79 4.24 -21.09 -8.95
CA GLU A 79 5.53 -20.39 -8.92
C GLU A 79 5.41 -18.98 -9.49
N PHE A 80 4.68 -18.82 -10.61
CA PHE A 80 4.49 -17.51 -11.23
C PHE A 80 3.56 -16.60 -10.44
N ASN A 81 2.57 -17.16 -9.74
CA ASN A 81 1.76 -16.39 -8.80
C ASN A 81 2.63 -15.86 -7.64
N CYS A 82 3.53 -16.69 -7.11
CA CYS A 82 4.50 -16.28 -6.09
C CYS A 82 5.38 -15.14 -6.61
N ALA A 83 5.98 -15.32 -7.80
CA ALA A 83 6.81 -14.29 -8.44
C ALA A 83 6.05 -12.98 -8.71
N TYR A 84 4.76 -13.06 -9.07
CA TYR A 84 3.90 -11.89 -9.23
C TYR A 84 3.72 -11.11 -7.91
N ILE A 85 3.42 -11.82 -6.81
CA ILE A 85 3.26 -11.24 -5.48
C ILE A 85 4.58 -10.60 -5.02
N GLU A 86 5.70 -11.30 -5.16
CA GLU A 86 7.02 -10.80 -4.79
C GLU A 86 7.40 -9.53 -5.55
N ALA A 87 7.18 -9.50 -6.87
CA ALA A 87 7.44 -8.33 -7.68
C ALA A 87 6.55 -7.14 -7.29
N TRP A 88 5.29 -7.41 -6.95
CA TRP A 88 4.36 -6.40 -6.47
C TRP A 88 4.79 -5.77 -5.14
N GLU A 89 5.12 -6.61 -4.15
CA GLU A 89 5.59 -6.16 -2.84
C GLU A 89 6.93 -5.44 -2.92
N PHE A 90 7.83 -5.92 -3.78
CA PHE A 90 9.10 -5.24 -4.03
C PHE A 90 8.88 -3.82 -4.56
N LEU A 91 8.07 -3.64 -5.60
CA LEU A 91 7.74 -2.33 -6.15
C LEU A 91 7.12 -1.42 -5.08
N THR A 92 6.18 -1.96 -4.31
CA THR A 92 5.49 -1.25 -3.22
C THR A 92 6.47 -0.77 -2.15
N ALA A 93 7.34 -1.67 -1.66
CA ALA A 93 8.33 -1.36 -0.64
C ALA A 93 9.38 -0.35 -1.13
N GLN A 94 9.90 -0.50 -2.35
CA GLN A 94 10.88 0.45 -2.88
C GLN A 94 10.28 1.85 -3.06
N ALA A 95 9.04 1.94 -3.54
CA ALA A 95 8.33 3.21 -3.65
C ALA A 95 8.08 3.84 -2.27
N ALA A 96 7.63 3.05 -1.29
CA ALA A 96 7.41 3.51 0.08
C ALA A 96 8.70 4.03 0.72
N ARG A 97 9.82 3.30 0.59
CA ARG A 97 11.14 3.73 1.10
C ARG A 97 11.60 5.05 0.47
N PHE A 98 11.48 5.17 -0.86
CA PHE A 98 11.86 6.40 -1.56
C PHE A 98 11.03 7.60 -1.08
N CYS A 99 9.71 7.44 -0.96
CA CYS A 99 8.81 8.51 -0.56
C CYS A 99 8.99 8.84 0.92
N GLY A 100 9.10 7.82 1.78
CA GLY A 100 9.29 7.93 3.21
C GLY A 100 10.59 8.66 3.59
N ALA A 101 11.68 8.43 2.86
CA ALA A 101 12.94 9.16 3.06
C ALA A 101 12.82 10.69 2.93
N ARG A 102 11.72 11.22 2.37
CA ARG A 102 11.46 12.66 2.17
C ARG A 102 10.48 13.27 3.16
N CYS A 103 9.84 12.47 4.00
CA CYS A 103 8.87 12.97 4.98
C CYS A 103 8.97 12.32 6.36
N ARG A 104 9.77 11.26 6.51
CA ARG A 104 10.00 10.60 7.79
C ARG A 104 10.73 11.55 8.75
N PRO A 105 10.31 11.64 10.02
CA PRO A 105 11.02 12.41 11.04
C PRO A 105 12.38 11.78 11.37
N GLU A 106 13.35 12.62 11.75
CA GLU A 106 14.65 12.16 12.26
C GLU A 106 14.52 11.43 13.60
N GLU A 107 13.60 11.91 14.45
CA GLU A 107 13.33 11.29 15.74
C GLU A 107 12.61 9.94 15.58
N PRO A 108 12.91 8.96 16.45
CA PRO A 108 12.19 7.69 16.44
C PRO A 108 10.70 7.91 16.76
N PRO A 109 9.82 7.07 16.18
CA PRO A 109 8.38 7.19 16.40
C PRO A 109 8.05 6.99 17.89
N ARG A 110 7.11 7.78 18.39
CA ARG A 110 6.60 7.72 19.77
C ARG A 110 5.10 7.95 19.78
N TRP A 111 4.39 7.19 20.60
CA TRP A 111 2.97 7.44 20.88
C TRP A 111 2.78 8.84 21.48
N ARG A 112 1.92 9.65 20.87
CA ARG A 112 1.57 10.99 21.33
C ARG A 112 0.22 11.43 20.75
N SER A 113 -0.41 12.39 21.42
CA SER A 113 -1.66 13.02 20.97
C SER A 113 -1.34 14.30 20.18
N PRO A 114 -2.06 14.61 19.08
CA PRO A 114 -3.06 13.76 18.45
C PRO A 114 -2.45 12.59 17.66
N LEU A 115 -3.17 11.47 17.63
CA LEU A 115 -2.89 10.31 16.78
C LEU A 115 -3.79 10.37 15.53
N LEU A 116 -3.18 10.34 14.36
CA LEU A 116 -3.88 10.18 13.09
C LEU A 116 -3.71 8.75 12.59
N VAL A 117 -4.82 8.06 12.40
CA VAL A 117 -4.88 6.71 11.83
C VAL A 117 -5.48 6.80 10.43
N MET A 118 -4.82 6.24 9.43
CA MET A 118 -5.27 6.33 8.04
C MET A 118 -5.27 5.00 7.31
N ASP A 119 -6.21 4.82 6.40
CA ASP A 119 -6.07 3.79 5.38
C ASP A 119 -4.87 4.10 4.46
N VAL A 120 -4.41 3.08 3.76
CA VAL A 120 -3.33 3.18 2.78
C VAL A 120 -3.91 3.36 1.39
N ASP A 121 -4.59 2.35 0.85
CA ASP A 121 -5.13 2.39 -0.50
C ASP A 121 -6.27 3.41 -0.61
N GLY A 122 -6.23 4.26 -1.63
CA GLY A 122 -7.21 5.33 -1.82
C GLY A 122 -6.94 6.58 -0.97
N VAL A 123 -6.17 6.48 0.12
CA VAL A 123 -5.80 7.62 0.98
C VAL A 123 -4.35 8.04 0.78
N LEU A 124 -3.41 7.22 1.25
CA LEU A 124 -1.97 7.48 1.14
C LEU A 124 -1.44 7.05 -0.23
N ASP A 125 -1.94 5.94 -0.76
CA ASP A 125 -1.45 5.31 -1.97
C ASP A 125 -2.52 5.17 -3.05
N LYS A 126 -2.03 5.15 -4.30
CA LYS A 126 -2.80 4.74 -5.47
C LYS A 126 -1.88 4.03 -6.46
N GLN A 127 -2.44 3.17 -7.30
CA GLN A 127 -1.69 2.41 -8.32
C GLN A 127 -1.40 3.25 -9.59
N ILE A 128 -0.78 4.42 -9.43
CA ILE A 128 -0.58 5.38 -10.53
C ILE A 128 0.43 4.87 -11.56
N PHE A 129 1.47 4.18 -11.11
CA PHE A 129 2.52 3.60 -11.95
C PHE A 129 2.35 2.09 -12.17
N GLY A 130 1.14 1.56 -11.92
CA GLY A 130 0.85 0.11 -12.01
C GLY A 130 1.22 -0.70 -10.76
N PHE A 131 1.66 -0.02 -9.70
CA PHE A 131 1.88 -0.54 -8.34
C PHE A 131 1.56 0.58 -7.33
N PRO A 132 1.29 0.25 -6.05
CA PRO A 132 0.91 1.23 -5.05
C PRO A 132 2.04 2.19 -4.74
N THR A 133 1.71 3.48 -4.78
CA THR A 133 2.65 4.56 -4.47
C THR A 133 1.88 5.78 -4.00
N THR A 134 2.53 6.59 -3.17
CA THR A 134 2.01 7.92 -2.83
C THR A 134 2.38 8.93 -3.92
N THR A 135 2.01 10.19 -3.75
CA THR A 135 2.34 11.29 -4.67
C THR A 135 3.06 12.41 -3.92
N ALA A 136 3.42 13.49 -4.62
CA ALA A 136 4.03 14.64 -3.96
C ALA A 136 3.10 15.24 -2.90
N ALA A 137 1.78 15.28 -3.16
CA ALA A 137 0.78 15.71 -2.19
C ALA A 137 0.70 14.81 -0.95
N GLY A 138 0.86 13.49 -1.13
CA GLY A 138 0.86 12.54 -0.01
C GLY A 138 2.11 12.71 0.87
N ILE A 139 3.28 12.89 0.24
CA ILE A 139 4.53 13.20 0.95
C ILE A 139 4.42 14.53 1.70
N GLU A 140 3.87 15.57 1.06
CA GLU A 140 3.63 16.87 1.70
C GLU A 140 2.67 16.73 2.91
N ALA A 141 1.64 15.91 2.79
CA ALA A 141 0.67 15.69 3.87
C ALA A 141 1.34 15.05 5.09
N LEU A 142 2.10 13.96 4.89
CA LEU A 142 2.81 13.29 5.98
C LEU A 142 3.85 14.22 6.63
N ARG A 143 4.62 14.94 5.80
CA ARG A 143 5.61 15.91 6.29
C ARG A 143 4.95 17.00 7.14
N LEU A 144 3.83 17.54 6.68
CA LEU A 144 3.06 18.56 7.41
C LEU A 144 2.59 18.03 8.77
N LEU A 145 2.06 16.81 8.82
CA LEU A 145 1.60 16.19 10.06
C LEU A 145 2.76 15.96 11.04
N HIS A 146 3.88 15.42 10.55
CA HIS A 146 5.09 15.22 11.35
C HIS A 146 5.66 16.53 11.89
N ALA A 147 5.74 17.58 11.06
CA ALA A 147 6.22 18.90 11.47
C ALA A 147 5.35 19.55 12.56
N HIS A 148 4.09 19.11 12.69
CA HIS A 148 3.16 19.55 13.72
C HIS A 148 3.05 18.56 14.89
N GLY A 149 3.92 17.55 14.96
CA GLY A 149 3.98 16.62 16.07
C GLY A 149 2.82 15.63 16.13
N VAL A 150 2.08 15.44 15.03
CA VAL A 150 1.02 14.43 14.97
C VAL A 150 1.66 13.04 14.91
N ALA A 151 1.22 12.10 15.76
CA ALA A 151 1.60 10.70 15.62
C ALA A 151 0.81 10.07 14.48
N LEU A 152 1.45 9.24 13.66
CA LEU A 152 0.81 8.62 12.49
C LEU A 152 0.78 7.11 12.62
N ALA A 153 -0.36 6.49 12.33
CA ALA A 153 -0.53 5.04 12.25
C ALA A 153 -1.38 4.64 11.04
N LEU A 154 -1.34 3.37 10.68
CA LEU A 154 -2.12 2.81 9.56
C LEU A 154 -3.32 2.00 10.05
N ASN A 155 -4.36 1.90 9.22
CA ASN A 155 -5.44 0.94 9.38
C ASN A 155 -5.94 0.47 8.02
N THR A 156 -5.42 -0.67 7.59
CA THR A 156 -5.47 -1.07 6.19
C THR A 156 -5.87 -2.52 5.99
N ALA A 157 -6.28 -2.77 4.75
CA ALA A 157 -6.58 -4.07 4.21
C ALA A 157 -5.33 -4.89 3.84
N ARG A 158 -4.14 -4.26 3.81
CA ARG A 158 -2.87 -4.90 3.43
C ARG A 158 -2.33 -5.83 4.52
N THR A 159 -1.29 -6.59 4.17
CA THR A 159 -0.61 -7.54 5.06
C THR A 159 0.08 -6.84 6.23
N LEU A 160 0.38 -7.61 7.30
CA LEU A 160 1.17 -7.10 8.41
C LEU A 160 2.60 -6.69 7.97
N SER A 161 3.20 -7.39 7.02
CA SER A 161 4.52 -7.06 6.49
C SER A 161 4.53 -5.69 5.80
N ASP A 162 3.48 -5.36 5.04
CA ASP A 162 3.31 -4.04 4.43
C ASP A 162 3.18 -2.95 5.50
N VAL A 163 2.38 -3.18 6.55
CA VAL A 163 2.24 -2.21 7.66
C VAL A 163 3.59 -1.97 8.34
N GLN A 164 4.37 -3.01 8.60
CA GLN A 164 5.71 -2.90 9.19
C GLN A 164 6.67 -2.13 8.28
N GLU A 165 6.67 -2.40 6.99
CA GLU A 165 7.49 -1.70 6.00
C GLU A 165 7.12 -0.22 5.92
N TYR A 166 5.83 0.12 5.89
CA TYR A 166 5.38 1.51 5.88
C TYR A 166 5.71 2.23 7.18
N CYS A 167 5.58 1.57 8.34
CA CYS A 167 5.98 2.15 9.62
C CYS A 167 7.47 2.53 9.61
N ARG A 168 8.32 1.63 9.09
CA ARG A 168 9.75 1.88 8.94
C ARG A 168 10.06 2.99 7.94
N ALA A 169 9.39 2.98 6.78
CA ALA A 169 9.64 3.93 5.70
C ALA A 169 9.21 5.35 6.08
N TYR A 170 8.04 5.51 6.66
CA TYR A 170 7.42 6.81 6.93
C TYR A 170 7.54 7.31 8.39
N GLY A 171 8.11 6.51 9.29
CA GLY A 171 8.25 6.84 10.71
C GLY A 171 6.92 6.83 11.46
N LEU A 172 6.11 5.79 11.25
CA LEU A 172 4.79 5.63 11.86
C LEU A 172 4.91 4.88 13.19
N VAL A 173 3.99 5.13 14.11
CA VAL A 173 3.99 4.54 15.47
C VAL A 173 3.43 3.12 15.50
N GLY A 174 2.75 2.69 14.45
CA GLY A 174 2.17 1.36 14.36
C GLY A 174 1.07 1.29 13.30
N GLY A 175 0.29 0.23 13.35
CA GLY A 175 -0.87 0.13 12.50
C GLY A 175 -1.67 -1.15 12.69
N VAL A 176 -2.79 -1.19 11.98
CA VAL A 176 -3.71 -2.30 11.91
C VAL A 176 -3.69 -2.84 10.49
N ALA A 177 -3.51 -4.15 10.36
CA ALA A 177 -3.43 -4.84 9.08
C ALA A 177 -4.65 -5.76 8.87
N GLU A 178 -4.80 -6.23 7.64
CA GLU A 178 -5.76 -7.27 7.24
C GLU A 178 -7.19 -6.96 7.72
N TYR A 179 -7.67 -5.73 7.45
CA TYR A 179 -9.02 -5.27 7.78
C TYR A 179 -9.38 -5.24 9.27
N GLY A 180 -8.39 -5.17 10.17
CA GLY A 180 -8.65 -5.19 11.62
C GLY A 180 -8.24 -6.47 12.31
N SER A 181 -7.75 -7.46 11.57
CA SER A 181 -7.41 -8.76 12.11
C SER A 181 -6.16 -8.78 12.99
N VAL A 182 -5.24 -7.83 12.82
CA VAL A 182 -4.01 -7.74 13.61
C VAL A 182 -3.56 -6.30 13.80
N ALA A 183 -3.15 -5.96 15.03
CA ALA A 183 -2.57 -4.68 15.39
C ALA A 183 -1.07 -4.83 15.71
N TRP A 184 -0.29 -3.83 15.33
CA TRP A 184 1.16 -3.77 15.50
C TRP A 184 1.59 -2.44 16.12
N ASP A 185 2.30 -2.53 17.24
CA ASP A 185 3.00 -1.40 17.85
C ASP A 185 4.45 -1.37 17.34
N ALA A 186 4.76 -0.38 16.50
CA ALA A 186 6.10 -0.22 15.93
C ALA A 186 7.11 0.37 16.93
N VAL A 187 6.63 0.98 18.02
CA VAL A 187 7.47 1.56 19.09
C VAL A 187 7.99 0.45 20.01
N SER A 188 7.10 -0.45 20.45
CA SER A 188 7.48 -1.55 21.35
C SER A 188 7.79 -2.86 20.66
N GLY A 189 7.49 -3.00 19.37
CA GLY A 189 7.62 -4.24 18.61
C GLY A 189 6.61 -5.32 19.02
N ARG A 190 5.40 -4.94 19.47
CA ARG A 190 4.37 -5.88 19.95
C ARG A 190 3.27 -6.06 18.91
N THR A 191 2.85 -7.31 18.72
CA THR A 191 1.72 -7.70 17.88
C THR A 191 0.55 -8.16 18.73
N ARG A 192 -0.68 -7.81 18.34
CA ARG A 192 -1.91 -8.38 18.87
C ARG A 192 -2.79 -8.87 17.74
N VAL A 193 -3.07 -10.17 17.72
CA VAL A 193 -3.99 -10.77 16.75
C VAL A 193 -5.39 -10.80 17.34
N LEU A 194 -6.40 -10.38 16.58
CA LEU A 194 -7.80 -10.31 17.00
C LEU A 194 -8.64 -11.47 16.48
N VAL A 195 -8.14 -12.22 15.51
CA VAL A 195 -8.82 -13.38 14.93
C VAL A 195 -8.80 -14.55 15.92
N SER A 196 -9.98 -15.08 16.20
CA SER A 196 -10.19 -16.26 17.06
C SER A 196 -9.57 -17.53 16.47
N PRO A 197 -9.23 -18.54 17.31
CA PRO A 197 -8.81 -19.85 16.82
C PRO A 197 -9.83 -20.48 15.85
N GLU A 198 -11.12 -20.36 16.14
CA GLU A 198 -12.20 -20.92 15.33
C GLU A 198 -12.24 -20.30 13.92
N SER A 199 -12.16 -18.96 13.82
CA SER A 199 -12.09 -18.27 12.54
C SER A 199 -10.83 -18.61 11.74
N ARG A 200 -9.70 -18.84 12.41
CA ARG A 200 -8.46 -19.29 11.73
C ARG A 200 -8.61 -20.69 11.15
N ASP A 201 -9.18 -21.62 11.91
CA ASP A 201 -9.42 -22.98 11.45
C ASP A 201 -10.39 -23.00 10.26
N GLU A 202 -11.43 -22.15 10.30
CA GLU A 202 -12.35 -21.95 9.18
C GLU A 202 -11.67 -21.37 7.94
N MET A 203 -10.82 -20.35 8.10
CA MET A 203 -10.02 -19.81 7.00
C MET A 203 -9.09 -20.86 6.40
N HIS A 204 -8.44 -21.69 7.22
CA HIS A 204 -7.59 -22.77 6.72
C HIS A 204 -8.38 -23.76 5.86
N ARG A 205 -9.54 -24.22 6.35
CA ARG A 205 -10.43 -25.13 5.59
C ARG A 205 -10.89 -24.52 4.27
N LEU A 206 -11.25 -23.23 4.26
CA LEU A 206 -11.65 -22.54 3.03
C LEU A 206 -10.47 -22.40 2.05
N ALA A 207 -9.28 -22.05 2.54
CA ALA A 207 -8.08 -21.94 1.72
C ALA A 207 -7.74 -23.28 1.04
N GLU A 208 -7.81 -24.40 1.78
CA GLU A 208 -7.62 -25.73 1.20
C GLU A 208 -8.64 -26.06 0.10
N ALA A 209 -9.90 -25.69 0.28
CA ALA A 209 -10.93 -25.90 -0.72
C ALA A 209 -10.69 -25.03 -1.98
N LEU A 210 -10.37 -23.75 -1.79
CA LEU A 210 -10.08 -22.81 -2.88
C LEU A 210 -8.86 -23.24 -3.70
N ARG A 211 -7.79 -23.73 -3.06
CA ARG A 211 -6.58 -24.20 -3.78
C ARG A 211 -6.84 -25.41 -4.69
N ARG A 212 -7.91 -26.18 -4.45
CA ARG A 212 -8.30 -27.32 -5.31
C ARG A 212 -9.01 -26.86 -6.58
N LEU A 213 -9.47 -25.61 -6.65
CA LEU A 213 -10.16 -25.07 -7.81
C LEU A 213 -9.17 -24.65 -8.90
N PRO A 214 -9.27 -25.20 -10.12
CA PRO A 214 -8.35 -24.84 -11.19
C PRO A 214 -8.46 -23.35 -11.56
N GLY A 215 -7.33 -22.64 -11.56
CA GLY A 215 -7.27 -21.22 -11.93
C GLY A 215 -7.62 -20.24 -10.81
N VAL A 216 -7.88 -20.74 -9.59
CA VAL A 216 -7.95 -19.92 -8.37
C VAL A 216 -6.58 -19.82 -7.76
N PHE A 217 -6.21 -18.60 -7.38
CA PHE A 217 -4.96 -18.26 -6.74
C PHE A 217 -5.23 -17.60 -5.40
N LEU A 218 -4.35 -17.88 -4.43
CA LEU A 218 -4.33 -17.21 -3.14
C LEU A 218 -3.06 -16.38 -3.01
N ASN A 219 -3.12 -15.31 -2.23
CA ASN A 219 -1.93 -14.66 -1.70
C ASN A 219 -1.67 -15.16 -0.27
N ASP A 220 -0.66 -16.01 -0.12
CA ASP A 220 -0.32 -16.68 1.14
C ASP A 220 0.42 -15.76 2.14
N HIS A 221 0.71 -14.50 1.78
CA HIS A 221 1.30 -13.53 2.71
C HIS A 221 0.28 -12.94 3.68
N TYR A 222 -1.02 -13.14 3.42
CA TYR A 222 -2.08 -12.81 4.37
C TYR A 222 -2.22 -13.92 5.39
N GLN A 223 -2.02 -13.60 6.67
CA GLN A 223 -1.96 -14.59 7.76
C GLN A 223 -3.24 -14.67 8.57
N HIS A 224 -4.08 -13.64 8.50
CA HIS A 224 -5.28 -13.46 9.34
C HIS A 224 -6.52 -13.06 8.51
N SER A 225 -6.42 -13.23 7.20
CA SER A 225 -7.47 -13.08 6.19
C SER A 225 -7.07 -13.90 4.97
N LEU A 226 -8.00 -14.14 4.05
CA LEU A 226 -7.71 -14.78 2.77
C LEU A 226 -7.91 -13.79 1.63
N ARG A 227 -6.99 -13.78 0.69
CA ARG A 227 -7.12 -13.05 -0.57
C ARG A 227 -7.09 -14.03 -1.73
N ALA A 228 -8.23 -14.17 -2.39
CA ALA A 228 -8.43 -15.11 -3.47
C ALA A 228 -8.80 -14.38 -4.77
N TYR A 229 -8.21 -14.78 -5.88
CA TYR A 229 -8.46 -14.15 -7.18
C TYR A 229 -8.21 -15.13 -8.33
N THR A 230 -8.68 -14.76 -9.52
CA THR A 230 -8.24 -15.36 -10.78
C THR A 230 -7.51 -14.30 -11.63
N TYR A 231 -6.93 -14.72 -12.75
CA TYR A 231 -6.28 -13.81 -13.69
C TYR A 231 -7.10 -13.68 -14.97
N GLU A 232 -7.47 -12.45 -15.32
CA GLU A 232 -8.15 -12.14 -16.57
C GLU A 232 -7.53 -10.91 -17.22
N ARG A 233 -7.24 -10.98 -18.53
CA ARG A 233 -6.71 -9.85 -19.32
C ARG A 233 -5.52 -9.12 -18.66
N GLY A 234 -4.66 -9.86 -17.95
CA GLY A 234 -3.46 -9.29 -17.32
C GLY A 234 -3.62 -8.63 -15.97
N ARG A 235 -4.75 -8.84 -15.32
CA ARG A 235 -5.01 -8.33 -13.97
C ARG A 235 -5.63 -9.43 -13.13
N THR A 236 -5.50 -9.28 -11.82
CA THR A 236 -6.29 -10.07 -10.89
C THR A 236 -7.75 -9.63 -10.98
N VAL A 237 -8.67 -10.57 -10.83
CA VAL A 237 -10.11 -10.31 -10.73
C VAL A 237 -10.69 -11.13 -9.57
N PRO A 238 -11.74 -10.63 -8.90
CA PRO A 238 -12.41 -11.36 -7.83
C PRO A 238 -12.98 -12.69 -8.31
N LEU A 239 -13.09 -13.65 -7.39
CA LEU A 239 -13.85 -14.87 -7.64
C LEU A 239 -15.35 -14.55 -7.76
N PRO A 240 -16.12 -15.34 -8.54
CA PRO A 240 -17.57 -15.20 -8.58
C PRO A 240 -18.17 -15.30 -7.16
N THR A 241 -19.03 -14.35 -6.79
CA THR A 241 -19.60 -14.26 -5.43
C THR A 241 -20.30 -15.55 -5.01
N ALA A 242 -21.09 -16.12 -5.93
CA ALA A 242 -21.83 -17.36 -5.71
C ALA A 242 -20.92 -18.56 -5.44
N LEU A 243 -19.73 -18.61 -6.05
CA LEU A 243 -18.77 -19.69 -5.82
C LEU A 243 -18.22 -19.64 -4.40
N VAL A 244 -17.80 -18.47 -3.93
CA VAL A 244 -17.22 -18.32 -2.58
C VAL A 244 -18.30 -18.48 -1.52
N GLN A 245 -19.48 -17.89 -1.72
CA GLN A 245 -20.62 -18.08 -0.81
C GLN A 245 -21.09 -19.53 -0.74
N GLY A 246 -21.11 -20.24 -1.88
CA GLY A 246 -21.41 -21.66 -1.93
C GLY A 246 -20.43 -22.48 -1.08
N LEU A 247 -19.12 -22.27 -1.26
CA LEU A 247 -18.10 -22.95 -0.45
C LEU A 247 -18.21 -22.64 1.04
N VAL A 248 -18.44 -21.38 1.42
CA VAL A 248 -18.63 -20.98 2.82
C VAL A 248 -19.85 -21.69 3.43
N SER A 249 -20.93 -21.83 2.66
CA SER A 249 -22.14 -22.53 3.10
C SER A 249 -21.93 -24.05 3.19
N ASP A 250 -21.36 -24.67 2.16
CA ASP A 250 -21.12 -26.12 2.08
C ASP A 250 -20.18 -26.61 3.19
N LEU A 251 -19.13 -25.84 3.47
CA LEU A 251 -18.16 -26.15 4.52
C LEU A 251 -18.62 -25.72 5.93
N ARG A 252 -19.78 -25.07 6.03
CA ARG A 252 -20.38 -24.52 7.25
C ARG A 252 -19.38 -23.68 8.04
N LEU A 253 -19.01 -22.54 7.46
CA LEU A 253 -18.02 -21.60 8.01
C LEU A 253 -18.72 -20.31 8.53
N PRO A 254 -19.47 -20.37 9.64
CA PRO A 254 -20.29 -19.26 10.11
C PRO A 254 -19.49 -18.06 10.62
N HIS A 255 -18.20 -18.23 10.92
CA HIS A 255 -17.36 -17.15 11.45
C HIS A 255 -16.66 -16.35 10.35
N LEU A 256 -16.94 -16.62 9.07
CA LEU A 256 -16.31 -15.94 7.95
C LEU A 256 -17.25 -14.93 7.27
N ALA A 257 -16.69 -13.78 6.92
CA ALA A 257 -17.33 -12.75 6.11
C ALA A 257 -16.60 -12.61 4.76
N VAL A 258 -17.37 -12.50 3.67
CA VAL A 258 -16.84 -12.37 2.31
C VAL A 258 -16.97 -10.92 1.86
N HIS A 259 -15.86 -10.34 1.40
CA HIS A 259 -15.78 -8.99 0.87
C HIS A 259 -15.21 -9.02 -0.55
N GLN A 260 -15.90 -8.41 -1.49
CA GLN A 260 -15.41 -8.30 -2.86
C GLN A 260 -14.80 -6.93 -3.12
N THR A 261 -13.61 -6.94 -3.68
CA THR A 261 -12.98 -5.76 -4.26
C THR A 261 -12.98 -5.89 -5.78
N TYR A 262 -12.53 -4.86 -6.47
CA TYR A 262 -12.36 -4.92 -7.93
C TYR A 262 -11.16 -5.78 -8.37
N LEU A 263 -10.27 -6.16 -7.43
CA LEU A 263 -9.04 -6.94 -7.70
C LEU A 263 -9.13 -8.38 -7.23
N ASP A 264 -9.90 -8.63 -6.16
CA ASP A 264 -9.88 -9.89 -5.44
C ASP A 264 -11.16 -10.12 -4.62
N THR A 265 -11.32 -11.34 -4.14
CA THR A 265 -12.25 -11.70 -3.08
C THR A 265 -11.47 -11.88 -1.79
N THR A 266 -11.77 -11.04 -0.82
CA THR A 266 -11.22 -11.11 0.53
C THR A 266 -12.18 -11.88 1.43
N VAL A 267 -11.66 -12.78 2.26
CA VAL A 267 -12.42 -13.44 3.32
C VAL A 267 -11.81 -13.08 4.67
N LEU A 268 -12.66 -12.62 5.59
CA LEU A 268 -12.29 -12.11 6.90
C LEU A 268 -12.96 -12.92 8.00
N ALA A 269 -12.40 -12.84 9.20
CA ALA A 269 -13.11 -13.20 10.41
C ALA A 269 -14.25 -12.22 10.66
N ALA A 270 -15.47 -12.73 10.86
CA ALA A 270 -16.66 -11.90 11.05
C ALA A 270 -16.61 -11.08 12.36
N GLU A 271 -15.81 -11.52 13.33
CA GLU A 271 -15.58 -10.81 14.57
C GLU A 271 -14.60 -9.64 14.47
N THR A 272 -13.92 -9.42 13.34
CA THR A 272 -12.95 -8.33 13.16
C THR A 272 -13.47 -7.24 12.22
N ASP A 273 -13.06 -6.00 12.47
CA ASP A 273 -13.25 -4.86 11.57
C ASP A 273 -12.21 -3.78 11.88
N LYS A 274 -12.08 -2.78 11.01
CA LYS A 274 -11.12 -1.68 11.17
C LYS A 274 -11.32 -0.89 12.48
N GLY A 275 -12.54 -0.81 13.01
CA GLY A 275 -12.83 -0.15 14.29
C GLY A 275 -12.29 -0.95 15.48
N LYS A 276 -12.57 -2.25 15.53
CA LYS A 276 -12.04 -3.17 16.55
C LYS A 276 -10.51 -3.25 16.51
N GLY A 277 -9.94 -3.31 15.30
CA GLY A 277 -8.49 -3.26 15.12
C GLY A 277 -7.88 -1.97 15.65
N LEU A 278 -8.52 -0.81 15.39
CA LEU A 278 -8.06 0.47 15.95
C LEU A 278 -8.12 0.47 17.48
N LEU A 279 -9.20 0.01 18.09
CA LEU A 279 -9.30 -0.08 19.56
C LEU A 279 -8.18 -0.95 20.14
N ALA A 280 -7.88 -2.10 19.52
CA ALA A 280 -6.77 -2.95 19.94
C ALA A 280 -5.39 -2.28 19.77
N LEU A 281 -5.21 -1.44 18.75
CA LEU A 281 -3.99 -0.65 18.57
C LEU A 281 -3.83 0.39 19.70
N LEU A 282 -4.93 1.08 20.07
CA LEU A 282 -4.93 2.06 21.16
C LEU A 282 -4.64 1.39 22.52
N GLU A 283 -5.17 0.18 22.74
CA GLU A 283 -4.84 -0.64 23.92
C GLU A 283 -3.36 -1.02 23.95
N LEU A 284 -2.76 -1.40 22.80
CA LEU A 284 -1.33 -1.68 22.71
C LEU A 284 -0.46 -0.46 23.04
N ALA A 285 -0.89 0.72 22.59
CA ALA A 285 -0.23 2.00 22.86
C ALA A 285 -0.28 2.42 24.34
N GLY A 286 -1.04 1.72 25.19
CA GLY A 286 -1.23 2.08 26.60
C GLY A 286 -1.97 3.42 26.79
N GLY A 287 -2.63 3.90 25.75
CA GLY A 287 -3.16 5.26 25.67
C GLY A 287 -4.66 5.33 25.91
N GLU A 288 -5.09 5.24 27.17
CA GLU A 288 -6.39 5.82 27.53
C GLU A 288 -6.28 7.35 27.34
N GLY A 289 -7.03 7.92 26.39
CA GLY A 289 -7.14 9.38 26.21
C GLY A 289 -6.31 10.02 25.09
N LEU A 290 -5.74 9.26 24.16
CA LEU A 290 -5.17 9.86 22.93
C LEU A 290 -6.28 10.47 22.06
N GLU A 291 -6.20 11.77 21.75
CA GLU A 291 -7.08 12.37 20.73
C GLU A 291 -6.79 11.65 19.41
N THR A 292 -7.75 10.84 18.95
CA THR A 292 -7.58 10.01 17.77
C THR A 292 -8.42 10.57 16.62
N ILE A 293 -7.79 10.67 15.45
CA ILE A 293 -8.37 11.16 14.20
C ILE A 293 -8.24 10.04 13.18
N ALA A 294 -9.29 9.80 12.36
CA ALA A 294 -9.25 8.81 11.29
C ALA A 294 -9.31 9.44 9.89
N ILE A 295 -8.63 8.82 8.92
CA ILE A 295 -8.82 9.09 7.48
C ILE A 295 -9.07 7.78 6.73
N GLY A 296 -10.16 7.73 5.97
CA GLY A 296 -10.54 6.58 5.16
C GLY A 296 -11.20 7.02 3.85
N ASP A 297 -11.30 6.11 2.88
CA ASP A 297 -11.88 6.36 1.56
C ASP A 297 -13.06 5.42 1.23
N SER A 298 -13.36 4.43 2.07
CA SER A 298 -14.33 3.41 1.68
C SER A 298 -15.24 2.96 2.83
N GLU A 299 -16.27 2.18 2.50
CA GLU A 299 -17.22 1.64 3.48
C GLU A 299 -16.56 0.82 4.60
N PRO A 300 -15.52 0.00 4.34
CA PRO A 300 -14.74 -0.66 5.39
C PRO A 300 -14.10 0.27 6.43
N ASP A 301 -13.98 1.58 6.17
CA ASP A 301 -13.45 2.56 7.13
C ASP A 301 -14.51 3.10 8.10
N LEU A 302 -15.80 2.91 7.80
CA LEU A 302 -16.88 3.42 8.64
C LEU A 302 -16.82 2.91 10.09
N PRO A 303 -16.49 1.63 10.38
CA PRO A 303 -16.25 1.18 11.74
C PRO A 303 -15.13 1.94 12.46
N MET A 304 -14.04 2.30 11.77
CA MET A 304 -12.97 3.13 12.32
C MET A 304 -13.47 4.56 12.62
N PHE A 305 -14.34 5.12 11.77
CA PHE A 305 -14.91 6.45 12.00
C PHE A 305 -15.81 6.52 13.23
N ARG A 306 -16.48 5.41 13.60
CA ARG A 306 -17.38 5.35 14.76
C ARG A 306 -16.65 5.46 16.10
N VAL A 307 -15.36 5.11 16.16
CA VAL A 307 -14.61 5.00 17.43
C VAL A 307 -13.63 6.15 17.66
N VAL A 308 -13.60 7.15 16.76
CA VAL A 308 -12.70 8.31 16.85
C VAL A 308 -13.47 9.61 17.06
N GLY A 309 -12.79 10.62 17.62
CA GLY A 309 -13.41 11.93 17.86
C GLY A 309 -13.60 12.76 16.59
N ARG A 310 -12.73 12.56 15.58
CA ARG A 310 -12.76 13.28 14.30
C ARG A 310 -12.42 12.33 13.17
N SER A 311 -13.13 12.44 12.05
CA SER A 311 -12.84 11.68 10.85
C SER A 311 -12.83 12.56 9.61
N PHE A 312 -11.99 12.20 8.64
CA PHE A 312 -11.88 12.85 7.35
C PHE A 312 -11.89 11.82 6.23
N ALA A 313 -12.24 12.26 5.03
CA ALA A 313 -12.19 11.39 3.85
C ALA A 313 -11.83 12.18 2.59
N PRO A 314 -11.03 11.63 1.66
CA PRO A 314 -10.85 12.21 0.34
C PRO A 314 -12.16 12.26 -0.46
N SER A 315 -12.23 13.16 -1.45
CA SER A 315 -13.47 13.45 -2.18
C SER A 315 -14.00 12.33 -3.08
N HIS A 316 -13.32 11.20 -3.20
CA HIS A 316 -13.77 10.03 -3.97
C HIS A 316 -14.38 8.95 -3.07
N MET A 317 -14.47 9.20 -1.76
CA MET A 317 -14.91 8.21 -0.80
C MET A 317 -16.23 7.53 -1.19
N SER A 318 -16.32 6.20 -1.03
CA SER A 318 -17.59 5.45 -1.10
C SER A 318 -18.35 5.52 0.24
N GLY A 319 -19.67 5.35 0.24
CA GLY A 319 -20.44 5.42 1.49
C GLY A 319 -20.56 6.82 2.14
N ARG A 320 -20.41 7.90 1.35
CA ARG A 320 -20.39 9.30 1.85
C ARG A 320 -21.57 9.68 2.72
N GLY A 321 -22.76 9.12 2.45
CA GLY A 321 -23.95 9.37 3.25
C GLY A 321 -23.74 8.97 4.70
N ILE A 322 -23.32 7.73 4.93
CA ILE A 322 -23.03 7.19 6.26
C ILE A 322 -21.84 7.93 6.88
N ALA A 323 -20.79 8.19 6.11
CA ALA A 323 -19.63 8.94 6.59
C ALA A 323 -20.02 10.31 7.17
N ARG A 324 -20.86 11.08 6.46
CA ARG A 324 -21.36 12.38 6.94
C ARG A 324 -22.23 12.26 8.18
N LEU A 325 -23.06 11.22 8.28
CA LEU A 325 -23.85 10.94 9.49
C LEU A 325 -22.96 10.64 10.71
N LEU A 326 -21.77 10.06 10.48
CA LEU A 326 -20.74 9.87 11.50
C LEU A 326 -19.88 11.13 11.76
N GLY A 327 -20.25 12.28 11.18
CA GLY A 327 -19.50 13.54 11.34
C GLY A 327 -18.22 13.65 10.52
N CYS A 328 -17.99 12.74 9.56
CA CYS A 328 -16.81 12.76 8.70
C CYS A 328 -16.75 14.00 7.81
N LYS A 329 -15.60 14.69 7.82
CA LYS A 329 -15.32 15.84 6.95
C LYS A 329 -14.73 15.36 5.62
N ILE A 330 -15.52 15.47 4.55
CA ILE A 330 -15.08 15.09 3.21
C ILE A 330 -14.28 16.25 2.58
N ALA A 331 -13.03 15.99 2.24
CA ALA A 331 -12.14 16.92 1.57
C ALA A 331 -12.62 17.22 0.13
N PRO A 332 -12.23 18.37 -0.45
CA PRO A 332 -12.63 18.74 -1.82
C PRO A 332 -11.90 17.95 -2.91
N ARG A 333 -10.71 17.42 -2.61
CA ARG A 333 -9.84 16.72 -3.55
C ARG A 333 -9.86 15.21 -3.31
N SER A 334 -9.66 14.42 -4.35
CA SER A 334 -9.58 12.97 -4.27
C SER A 334 -8.18 12.50 -3.90
N TYR A 335 -8.06 11.25 -3.45
CA TYR A 335 -6.80 10.58 -3.15
C TYR A 335 -5.84 11.42 -2.28
N GLN A 336 -4.55 11.43 -2.61
CA GLN A 336 -3.50 12.13 -1.85
C GLN A 336 -3.71 13.64 -1.77
N GLY A 337 -4.30 14.27 -2.79
CA GLY A 337 -4.70 15.68 -2.71
C GLY A 337 -5.78 15.91 -1.64
N GLY A 338 -6.67 14.93 -1.44
CA GLY A 338 -7.63 14.89 -0.35
C GLY A 338 -6.98 14.70 1.01
N LEU A 339 -6.00 13.78 1.10
CA LEU A 339 -5.19 13.58 2.29
C LEU A 339 -4.47 14.88 2.70
N LEU A 340 -3.83 15.58 1.76
CA LEU A 340 -3.19 16.87 2.03
C LEU A 340 -4.19 17.94 2.51
N SER A 341 -5.38 17.97 1.94
CA SER A 341 -6.45 18.89 2.37
C SER A 341 -6.92 18.57 3.80
N ALA A 342 -7.05 17.29 4.14
CA ALA A 342 -7.37 16.84 5.49
C ALA A 342 -6.25 17.18 6.48
N ALA A 343 -4.98 16.91 6.12
CA ALA A 343 -3.82 17.26 6.93
C ALA A 343 -3.78 18.75 7.27
N ARG A 344 -3.98 19.63 6.28
CA ARG A 344 -4.10 21.09 6.48
C ARG A 344 -5.24 21.46 7.43
N SER A 345 -6.40 20.82 7.29
CA SER A 345 -7.56 21.05 8.17
C SER A 345 -7.35 20.53 9.59
N ILE A 346 -6.49 19.52 9.76
CA ILE A 346 -6.12 18.96 11.07
C ILE A 346 -5.19 19.93 11.80
N VAL A 347 -4.12 20.38 11.14
CA VAL A 347 -3.11 21.26 11.75
C VAL A 347 -3.55 22.72 11.86
N HIS A 348 -4.44 23.17 10.96
CA HIS A 348 -4.98 24.53 10.91
C HIS A 348 -6.51 24.52 10.74
N PRO A 349 -7.30 24.22 11.81
CA PRO A 349 -8.75 24.15 11.72
C PRO A 349 -9.44 25.44 11.25
N GLY A 350 -8.85 26.61 11.54
CA GLY A 350 -9.32 27.93 11.10
C GLY A 350 -8.75 28.38 9.74
N GLY A 351 -7.97 27.53 9.07
CA GLY A 351 -7.17 27.92 7.91
C GLY A 351 -5.86 28.61 8.27
N GLY A 352 -5.06 28.94 7.24
CA GLY A 352 -3.77 29.62 7.39
C GLY A 352 -2.54 28.71 7.25
N THR A 353 -1.39 29.29 7.57
CA THR A 353 -0.05 28.64 7.51
C THR A 353 0.81 29.17 8.65
N CYS A 354 1.77 28.38 9.13
CA CYS A 354 2.77 28.80 10.11
C CYS A 354 4.20 28.47 9.64
N PRO A 355 5.26 28.92 10.33
CA PRO A 355 6.64 28.61 9.95
C PRO A 355 6.94 27.10 9.85
N ARG A 356 6.24 26.25 10.62
CA ARG A 356 6.40 24.79 10.56
C ARG A 356 5.81 24.17 9.28
N CYS A 357 4.92 24.88 8.60
CA CYS A 357 4.37 24.44 7.32
C CYS A 357 5.37 24.62 6.16
N ALA A 358 6.39 25.47 6.35
CA ALA A 358 7.39 25.72 5.33
C ALA A 358 7.98 24.38 4.85
N GLY A 359 7.90 24.16 3.55
CA GLY A 359 8.47 22.99 2.89
C GLY A 359 9.97 23.07 2.78
N GLU A 360 10.62 21.92 2.85
CA GLU A 360 11.93 21.81 2.21
C GLU A 360 11.81 22.17 0.73
N ARG A 361 12.94 22.62 0.17
CA ARG A 361 13.04 22.96 -1.23
C ARG A 361 12.74 21.70 -2.07
N ARG A 362 11.98 21.87 -3.14
CA ARG A 362 11.62 20.81 -4.10
C ARG A 362 12.85 19.95 -4.43
N PRO A 363 12.84 18.64 -4.12
CA PRO A 363 13.98 17.80 -4.41
C PRO A 363 14.10 17.63 -5.94
N PRO A 364 15.32 17.70 -6.51
CA PRO A 364 15.51 17.43 -7.92
C PRO A 364 15.30 15.93 -8.22
N GLY A 365 14.97 15.61 -9.47
CA GLY A 365 14.98 14.24 -9.97
C GLY A 365 13.68 13.81 -10.64
N LEU A 366 13.82 12.96 -11.66
CA LEU A 366 12.73 12.50 -12.52
C LEU A 366 11.56 11.87 -11.75
N TRP A 367 11.83 11.07 -10.72
CA TRP A 367 10.76 10.41 -9.97
C TRP A 367 9.90 11.42 -9.21
N TRP A 368 10.52 12.45 -8.62
CA TRP A 368 9.76 13.51 -7.96
C TRP A 368 8.88 14.28 -8.95
N GLU A 369 9.38 14.55 -10.16
CA GLU A 369 8.57 15.17 -11.22
C GLU A 369 7.38 14.30 -11.64
N LEU A 370 7.55 12.97 -11.67
CA LEU A 370 6.47 12.02 -11.92
C LEU A 370 5.43 12.04 -10.79
N LEU A 371 5.87 12.08 -9.53
CA LEU A 371 4.99 12.18 -8.36
C LEU A 371 4.18 13.48 -8.36
N GLU A 372 4.76 14.60 -8.76
CA GLU A 372 4.03 15.86 -8.91
C GLU A 372 3.09 15.85 -10.12
N ALA A 373 3.51 15.22 -11.22
CA ALA A 373 2.65 15.06 -12.40
C ALA A 373 1.41 14.24 -12.03
N ALA A 374 1.55 13.23 -11.17
CA ALA A 374 0.47 12.41 -10.67
C ALA A 374 -0.59 13.18 -9.86
N ASP A 375 -0.24 14.31 -9.25
CA ASP A 375 -1.20 15.17 -8.52
C ASP A 375 -1.99 16.13 -9.43
N ARG A 376 -1.58 16.28 -10.69
CA ARG A 376 -2.22 17.20 -11.63
C ARG A 376 -3.54 16.64 -12.11
N HIS A 377 -4.47 17.55 -12.40
CA HIS A 377 -5.74 17.18 -12.98
C HIS A 377 -5.55 16.56 -14.38
N PRO A 378 -6.26 15.48 -14.75
CA PRO A 378 -6.09 14.81 -16.05
C PRO A 378 -6.20 15.76 -17.25
N LEU A 379 -7.12 16.72 -17.21
CA LEU A 379 -7.26 17.74 -18.27
C LEU A 379 -5.99 18.60 -18.43
N ALA A 380 -5.32 18.96 -17.34
CA ALA A 380 -4.10 19.75 -17.40
C ALA A 380 -2.93 18.93 -17.99
N LEU A 381 -2.89 17.63 -17.70
CA LEU A 381 -1.94 16.71 -18.32
C LEU A 381 -2.23 16.52 -19.82
N LEU A 382 -3.50 16.38 -20.19
CA LEU A 382 -3.93 16.26 -21.58
C LEU A 382 -3.58 17.53 -22.38
N VAL A 383 -3.88 18.72 -21.86
CA VAL A 383 -3.53 19.99 -22.51
C VAL A 383 -2.01 20.11 -22.67
N ARG A 384 -1.24 19.75 -21.63
CA ARG A 384 0.22 19.76 -21.71
C ARG A 384 0.76 18.77 -22.74
N ALA A 385 0.19 17.56 -22.81
CA ALA A 385 0.56 16.56 -23.80
C ALA A 385 0.19 16.99 -25.21
N MET A 386 -0.97 17.63 -25.41
CA MET A 386 -1.35 18.20 -26.71
C MET A 386 -0.46 19.39 -27.11
N ALA A 387 0.13 20.11 -26.15
CA ALA A 387 1.06 21.19 -26.39
C ALA A 387 2.52 20.72 -26.55
N ASP A 388 2.83 19.44 -26.30
CA ASP A 388 4.15 18.85 -26.49
C ASP A 388 4.22 18.18 -27.87
N PRO A 389 5.02 18.73 -28.81
CA PRO A 389 5.16 18.17 -30.15
C PRO A 389 5.62 16.70 -30.15
N ARG A 390 6.41 16.28 -29.16
CA ARG A 390 6.92 14.91 -29.06
C ARG A 390 5.87 13.92 -28.56
N ALA A 391 4.97 14.37 -27.69
CA ALA A 391 3.85 13.55 -27.25
C ALA A 391 2.86 13.29 -28.41
N LEU A 392 2.63 14.28 -29.27
CA LEU A 392 1.81 14.12 -30.48
C LEU A 392 2.44 13.18 -31.52
N GLU A 393 3.77 13.15 -31.63
CA GLU A 393 4.48 12.17 -32.48
C GLU A 393 4.34 10.73 -31.96
N ALA A 394 4.31 10.53 -30.64
CA ALA A 394 4.13 9.21 -30.03
C ALA A 394 2.75 8.59 -30.29
N PHE A 395 1.70 9.42 -30.48
CA PHE A 395 0.35 8.96 -30.84
C PHE A 395 0.13 8.78 -32.36
N ARG A 396 1.09 9.19 -33.20
CA ARG A 396 1.05 9.02 -34.66
C ARG A 396 1.66 7.70 -35.14
N ARG A 397 2.26 6.91 -34.24
CA ARG A 397 2.74 5.54 -34.49
C ARG A 397 1.81 4.57 -33.79
#